data_AF-A0A2S9YSA2-F1
#
_entry.id   AF-A0A2S9YSA2-F1
#
_cell.length_a   1.000
_cell.length_b   1.000
_cell.length_c   1.000
_cell.angle_alpha   90.00
_cell.angle_beta   90.00
_cell.angle_gamma   90.00
#
_symmetry.space_group_name_H-M   'P 1'
#
loop_
_entity.id
_entity.type
_entity.pdbx_description
1 polymer ?
#
loop_
_entity_poly.entity_id
_entity_poly.type
_entity_poly.pdbx_seq_one_letter_code
_entity_poly.pdbx_strand_id
1 'polypeptide(L)'
;MGLLDSVLSALGLRKGASASDDPSAPVDPERDPALEQRDGAGSFDFEADIARYFTAEFRIDTLWANLERRDELFVEYAIRDVAHWYQIKATFERWLETPAGKARFATPAALMQARMTTTQTIRLDDLERPP
;
A
#
# COMPACT_ATOMS: atom_id res chain seq x y z
N MET A 1 -37.30 25.19 -15.71
CA MET A 1 -36.83 23.79 -15.60
C MET A 1 -35.71 23.61 -16.61
N GLY A 2 -34.48 23.42 -16.14
CA GLY A 2 -33.27 23.58 -16.95
C GLY A 2 -32.94 22.32 -17.76
N LEU A 3 -32.54 22.51 -19.01
CA LEU A 3 -32.07 21.48 -19.95
C LEU A 3 -30.92 20.61 -19.42
N LEU A 4 -30.21 21.05 -18.39
CA LEU A 4 -29.09 20.33 -17.78
C LEU A 4 -29.52 19.07 -17.02
N ASP A 5 -30.74 19.04 -16.46
CA ASP A 5 -31.28 17.84 -15.77
C ASP A 5 -31.57 16.68 -16.73
N SER A 6 -31.92 17.00 -17.98
CA SER A 6 -32.27 16.00 -18.98
C SER A 6 -31.04 15.30 -19.54
N VAL A 7 -29.89 16.00 -19.62
CA VAL A 7 -28.61 15.42 -20.04
C VAL A 7 -28.04 14.51 -18.95
N LEU A 8 -28.17 14.89 -17.67
CA LEU A 8 -27.74 14.04 -16.56
C LEU A 8 -28.60 12.77 -16.42
N SER A 9 -29.89 12.84 -16.73
CA SER A 9 -30.78 11.66 -16.76
C SER A 9 -30.50 10.71 -17.93
N ALA A 10 -30.11 11.24 -19.10
CA ALA A 10 -29.76 10.43 -20.27
C ALA A 10 -28.40 9.73 -20.13
N LEU A 11 -27.51 10.24 -19.27
CA LEU A 11 -26.18 9.67 -19.04
C LEU A 11 -26.14 8.65 -17.89
N GLY A 12 -27.29 8.30 -17.30
CA GLY A 12 -27.38 7.24 -16.28
C GLY A 12 -26.62 7.51 -14.98
N LEU A 13 -26.05 8.71 -14.80
CA LEU A 13 -25.31 9.11 -13.60
C LEU A 13 -26.27 9.53 -12.48
N ARG A 14 -27.12 8.60 -12.04
CA ARG A 14 -27.69 8.69 -10.70
C ARG A 14 -26.65 8.22 -9.70
N LYS A 15 -26.19 9.17 -8.91
CA LYS A 15 -25.47 9.01 -7.65
C LYS A 15 -25.89 7.73 -6.90
N GLY A 16 -24.97 6.78 -6.81
CA GLY A 16 -25.08 5.58 -5.99
C GLY A 16 -23.78 4.79 -6.14
N ALA A 17 -23.06 4.65 -5.03
CA ALA A 17 -21.94 3.74 -4.77
C ALA A 17 -21.27 3.11 -6.01
N SER A 18 -20.06 3.55 -6.35
CA SER A 18 -19.10 2.68 -7.02
C SER A 18 -18.70 1.57 -6.06
N ALA A 19 -19.55 0.56 -5.94
CA ALA A 19 -19.12 -0.81 -5.78
C ALA A 19 -18.99 -1.33 -7.20
N SER A 20 -17.78 -1.26 -7.74
CA SER A 20 -17.42 -1.99 -8.95
C SER A 20 -17.58 -3.47 -8.62
N ASP A 21 -18.73 -4.04 -8.98
CA ASP A 21 -19.08 -5.46 -8.84
C ASP A 21 -18.35 -6.25 -9.97
N ASP A 22 -17.03 -6.08 -10.03
CA ASP A 22 -16.16 -7.02 -10.72
C ASP A 22 -15.88 -8.14 -9.72
N PRO A 23 -16.41 -9.36 -9.90
CA PRO A 23 -16.14 -10.49 -9.00
C PRO A 23 -14.65 -10.90 -8.99
N SER A 24 -13.83 -10.28 -9.84
CA SER A 24 -12.38 -10.45 -9.93
C SER A 24 -11.61 -9.31 -9.25
N ALA A 25 -12.27 -8.22 -8.84
CA ALA A 25 -11.62 -7.17 -8.08
C ALA A 25 -11.33 -7.70 -6.67
N PRO A 26 -10.08 -7.62 -6.18
CA PRO A 26 -9.78 -7.98 -4.81
C PRO A 26 -10.66 -7.12 -3.89
N VAL A 27 -11.51 -7.79 -3.10
CA VAL A 27 -12.34 -7.14 -2.08
C VAL A 27 -11.37 -6.43 -1.14
N ASP A 28 -11.37 -5.10 -1.17
CA ASP A 28 -10.59 -4.30 -0.25
C ASP A 28 -11.11 -4.64 1.16
N PRO A 29 -10.30 -5.26 2.04
CA PRO A 29 -10.78 -5.69 3.33
C PRO A 29 -11.31 -4.48 4.13
N GLU A 30 -12.44 -4.67 4.80
CA GLU A 30 -13.12 -3.60 5.54
C GLU A 30 -12.15 -2.95 6.57
N ARG A 31 -11.89 -1.63 6.42
CA ARG A 31 -10.97 -0.88 7.29
C ARG A 31 -11.51 -0.82 8.73
N ASP A 32 -10.71 -1.27 9.69
CA ASP A 32 -10.99 -1.13 11.12
C ASP A 32 -10.16 0.04 11.74
N PRO A 33 -10.77 1.22 11.96
CA PRO A 33 -10.06 2.40 12.48
C PRO A 33 -9.52 2.23 13.91
N ALA A 34 -10.04 1.28 14.71
CA ALA A 34 -9.52 1.00 16.04
C ALA A 34 -8.21 0.19 15.98
N LEU A 35 -8.09 -0.71 15.01
CA LEU A 35 -6.85 -1.42 14.72
C LEU A 35 -5.80 -0.50 14.09
N GLU A 36 -6.20 0.49 13.29
CA GLU A 36 -5.29 1.49 12.71
C GLU A 36 -4.54 2.31 13.75
N GLN A 37 -5.19 2.65 14.86
CA GLN A 37 -4.54 3.41 15.94
C GLN A 37 -3.56 2.56 16.75
N ARG A 38 -3.68 1.23 16.72
CA ARG A 38 -2.87 0.34 17.54
C ARG A 38 -1.58 -0.08 16.85
N ASP A 39 -1.64 -0.32 15.54
CA ASP A 39 -0.55 -0.91 14.77
C ASP A 39 -0.52 -0.36 13.34
N GLY A 40 -0.71 0.96 13.19
CA GLY A 40 -0.81 1.62 11.90
C GLY A 40 0.39 1.42 10.96
N ALA A 41 1.56 1.14 11.52
CA ALA A 41 2.83 1.03 10.82
C ALA A 41 3.51 -0.35 10.96
N GLY A 42 2.88 -1.34 11.61
CA GLY A 42 3.51 -2.64 11.87
C GLY A 42 4.84 -2.48 12.61
N SER A 43 5.89 -3.16 12.12
CA SER A 43 7.26 -3.02 12.61
C SER A 43 8.07 -1.87 11.97
N PHE A 44 7.44 -1.01 11.16
CA PHE A 44 8.15 0.00 10.38
C PHE A 44 8.24 1.35 11.09
N ASP A 45 9.43 1.95 11.03
CA ASP A 45 9.67 3.34 11.40
C ASP A 45 10.02 4.14 10.13
N PHE A 46 9.07 4.90 9.60
CA PHE A 46 9.25 5.65 8.35
C PHE A 46 10.27 6.80 8.48
N GLU A 47 10.53 7.27 9.70
CA GLU A 47 11.46 8.36 9.95
C GLU A 47 12.88 7.85 10.20
N ALA A 48 13.04 6.79 11.00
CA ALA A 48 14.36 6.24 11.30
C ALA A 48 14.84 5.20 10.28
N ASP A 49 13.96 4.33 9.78
CA ASP A 49 14.30 3.14 8.99
C ASP A 49 13.33 2.92 7.81
N ILE A 50 13.29 3.90 6.91
CA ILE A 50 12.48 3.78 5.69
C ILE A 50 12.96 2.68 4.74
N ALA A 51 14.24 2.32 4.82
CA ALA A 51 14.83 1.27 3.98
C ALA A 51 14.15 -0.08 4.25
N ARG A 52 13.89 -0.41 5.53
CA ARG A 52 13.15 -1.63 5.91
C ARG A 52 11.76 -1.68 5.26
N TYR A 53 11.04 -0.56 5.22
CA TYR A 53 9.73 -0.50 4.54
C TYR A 53 9.87 -0.72 3.03
N PHE A 54 10.80 -0.04 2.34
CA PHE A 54 10.98 -0.23 0.89
C PHE A 54 11.43 -1.64 0.53
N THR A 55 12.27 -2.26 1.35
CA THR A 55 12.66 -3.66 1.18
C THR A 55 11.46 -4.59 1.35
N ALA A 56 10.64 -4.39 2.39
CA ALA A 56 9.43 -5.17 2.60
C ALA A 56 8.44 -5.01 1.43
N GLU A 57 8.15 -3.77 1.03
CA GLU A 57 7.27 -3.44 -0.09
C GLU A 57 7.71 -4.16 -1.36
N PHE A 58 8.99 -4.10 -1.69
CA PHE A 58 9.53 -4.77 -2.86
C PHE A 58 9.43 -6.30 -2.79
N ARG A 59 9.82 -6.92 -1.65
CA ARG A 59 9.78 -8.39 -1.49
C ARG A 59 8.36 -8.91 -1.54
N ILE A 60 7.44 -8.25 -0.83
CA ILE A 60 6.02 -8.62 -0.75
C ILE A 60 5.35 -8.46 -2.12
N ASP A 61 5.55 -7.33 -2.80
CA ASP A 61 4.91 -7.08 -4.10
C ASP A 61 5.50 -8.01 -5.18
N THR A 62 6.80 -8.36 -5.11
CA THR A 62 7.43 -9.34 -6.03
C THR A 62 6.91 -10.76 -5.82
N LEU A 63 6.70 -11.16 -4.57
CA LEU A 63 6.26 -12.51 -4.21
C LEU A 63 4.76 -12.60 -3.94
N TRP A 64 3.98 -11.62 -4.38
CA TRP A 64 2.55 -11.51 -4.08
C TRP A 64 1.74 -12.75 -4.47
N ALA A 65 2.06 -13.33 -5.62
CA ALA A 65 1.42 -14.54 -6.13
C ALA A 65 1.86 -15.82 -5.40
N ASN A 66 2.99 -15.79 -4.69
CA ASN A 66 3.48 -16.90 -3.89
C ASN A 66 2.99 -16.75 -2.45
N LEU A 67 1.82 -17.31 -2.15
CA LEU A 67 1.15 -17.17 -0.86
C LEU A 67 2.02 -17.62 0.32
N GLU A 68 2.71 -18.76 0.20
CA GLU A 68 3.58 -19.29 1.24
C GLU A 68 4.70 -18.30 1.58
N ARG A 69 5.39 -17.78 0.56
CA ARG A 69 6.45 -16.79 0.76
C ARG A 69 5.94 -15.45 1.26
N ARG A 70 4.79 -15.00 0.77
CA ARG A 70 4.16 -13.77 1.25
C ARG A 70 3.82 -13.89 2.74
N ASP A 71 3.28 -15.02 3.16
CA ASP A 71 2.89 -15.24 4.56
C ASP A 71 4.14 -15.34 5.46
N GLU A 72 5.25 -15.92 5.00
CA GLU A 72 6.55 -15.86 5.68
C GLU A 72 7.04 -14.41 5.87
N LEU A 73 6.99 -13.61 4.80
CA LEU A 73 7.36 -12.18 4.86
C LEU A 73 6.44 -11.40 5.80
N PHE A 74 5.16 -11.75 5.86
CA PHE A 74 4.23 -11.11 6.78
C PHE A 74 4.65 -11.36 8.22
N VAL A 75 5.03 -12.59 8.57
CA VAL A 75 5.60 -12.89 9.90
C VAL A 75 6.90 -12.11 10.13
N GLU A 76 7.82 -12.08 9.16
CA GLU A 76 9.11 -11.38 9.26
C GLU A 76 8.95 -9.88 9.56
N TYR A 77 7.95 -9.24 8.96
CA TYR A 77 7.68 -7.80 9.10
C TYR A 77 6.59 -7.46 10.12
N ALA A 78 6.11 -8.45 10.90
CA ALA A 78 5.01 -8.30 11.85
C ALA A 78 3.70 -7.78 11.21
N ILE A 79 3.45 -8.18 9.96
CA ILE A 79 2.20 -7.95 9.23
C ILE A 79 1.25 -9.11 9.56
N ARG A 80 -0.02 -8.80 9.84
CA ARG A 80 -0.98 -9.80 10.34
C ARG A 80 -1.66 -10.54 9.21
N ASP A 81 -2.04 -9.78 8.19
CA ASP A 81 -2.79 -10.23 7.03
C ASP A 81 -2.68 -9.18 5.92
N VAL A 82 -3.33 -9.46 4.80
CA VAL A 82 -3.38 -8.57 3.64
C VAL A 82 -4.01 -7.21 3.99
N ALA A 83 -5.00 -7.17 4.88
CA ALA A 83 -5.63 -5.93 5.31
C ALA A 83 -4.64 -5.03 6.08
N HIS A 84 -3.86 -5.64 6.97
CA HIS A 84 -2.81 -4.96 7.70
C HIS A 84 -1.72 -4.43 6.75
N TRP A 85 -1.38 -5.17 5.68
CA TRP A 85 -0.43 -4.69 4.69
C TRP A 85 -0.91 -3.41 3.98
N TYR A 86 -2.15 -3.40 3.48
CA TYR A 86 -2.72 -2.21 2.84
C TYR A 86 -2.87 -1.03 3.82
N GLN A 87 -3.20 -1.32 5.07
CA GLN A 87 -3.22 -0.31 6.12
C GLN A 87 -1.84 0.34 6.33
N ILE A 88 -0.77 -0.44 6.37
CA ILE A 88 0.61 0.07 6.48
C ILE A 88 0.96 0.95 5.28
N LYS A 89 0.62 0.51 4.05
CA LYS A 89 0.83 1.34 2.83
C LYS A 89 0.10 2.67 2.93
N ALA A 90 -1.16 2.67 3.36
CA ALA A 90 -1.94 3.90 3.57
C ALA A 90 -1.34 4.80 4.67
N THR A 91 -0.80 4.21 5.74
CA THR A 91 -0.09 4.98 6.79
C THR A 91 1.19 5.61 6.25
N PHE A 92 1.95 4.89 5.42
CA PHE A 92 3.12 5.45 4.74
C PHE A 92 2.73 6.61 3.82
N GLU A 93 1.68 6.47 3.01
CA GLU A 93 1.17 7.56 2.17
C GLU A 93 0.77 8.79 2.97
N ARG A 94 0.11 8.60 4.12
CA ARG A 94 -0.20 9.70 5.05
C ARG A 94 1.06 10.32 5.65
N TRP A 95 2.06 9.51 5.99
CA TRP A 95 3.34 9.99 6.52
C TRP A 95 4.09 10.84 5.48
N LEU A 96 4.03 10.50 4.20
CA LEU A 96 4.60 11.31 3.11
C LEU A 96 4.02 12.74 3.07
N GLU A 97 2.78 12.94 3.53
CA GLU A 97 2.14 14.25 3.57
C GLU A 97 2.59 15.13 4.76
N THR A 98 3.28 14.54 5.75
CA THR A 98 3.81 15.25 6.91
C THR A 98 5.03 16.10 6.56
N PRO A 99 5.43 17.07 7.41
CA PRO A 99 6.66 17.84 7.18
C PRO A 99 7.91 16.97 7.06
N ALA A 100 8.01 15.89 7.85
CA ALA A 100 9.14 14.96 7.79
C ALA A 100 9.18 14.19 6.47
N GLY A 101 8.03 13.67 6.03
CA GLY A 101 7.88 12.99 4.74
C GLY A 101 8.25 13.90 3.57
N LYS A 102 7.71 15.13 3.55
CA LYS A 102 8.00 16.13 2.52
C LYS A 102 9.45 16.62 2.53
N ALA A 103 10.07 16.72 3.71
CA ALA A 103 11.49 17.07 3.82
C ALA A 103 12.40 15.97 3.26
N ARG A 104 12.07 14.70 3.52
CA ARG A 104 12.85 13.55 3.05
C ARG A 104 12.62 13.24 1.57
N PHE A 105 11.38 13.38 1.11
CA PHE A 105 10.94 13.06 -0.26
C PHE A 105 10.19 14.25 -0.86
N ALA A 106 10.92 15.31 -1.19
CA ALA A 106 10.35 16.55 -1.70
C ALA A 106 9.63 16.40 -3.06
N THR A 107 9.95 15.35 -3.82
CA THR A 107 9.31 15.07 -5.11
C THR A 107 9.01 13.58 -5.29
N PRO A 108 8.01 13.23 -6.12
CA PRO A 108 7.76 11.82 -6.48
C PRO A 108 9.00 11.14 -7.08
N ALA A 109 9.81 11.86 -7.85
CA ALA A 109 11.05 11.35 -8.42
C ALA A 109 12.08 10.97 -7.35
N ALA A 110 12.21 11.78 -6.29
CA ALA A 110 13.09 11.48 -5.16
C ALA A 110 12.63 10.22 -4.40
N LEU A 111 11.32 10.06 -4.20
CA LEU A 111 10.75 8.85 -3.59
C LEU A 111 11.03 7.60 -4.45
N MET A 112 10.79 7.68 -5.77
CA MET A 112 11.07 6.59 -6.69
C MET A 112 12.56 6.22 -6.71
N GLN A 113 13.44 7.22 -6.72
CA GLN A 113 14.88 6.98 -6.68
C GLN A 113 15.28 6.29 -5.37
N ALA A 114 14.76 6.73 -4.23
CA ALA A 114 15.03 6.10 -2.94
C ALA A 114 14.56 4.64 -2.89
N ARG A 115 13.37 4.34 -3.44
CA ARG A 115 12.88 2.96 -3.63
C ARG A 115 13.85 2.14 -4.47
N MET A 116 14.22 2.63 -5.67
CA MET A 116 15.15 1.92 -6.56
C MET A 116 16.51 1.69 -5.93
N THR A 117 17.10 2.69 -5.27
CA THR A 117 18.40 2.56 -4.61
C THR A 117 18.35 1.53 -3.50
N THR A 118 17.27 1.49 -2.72
CA THR A 118 17.10 0.49 -1.66
C THR A 118 16.99 -0.91 -2.25
N THR A 119 16.19 -1.10 -3.30
CA THR A 119 15.93 -2.43 -3.87
C THR A 119 17.06 -2.95 -4.75
N GLN A 120 17.87 -2.08 -5.36
CA GLN A 120 19.08 -2.49 -6.10
C GLN A 120 20.13 -3.19 -5.22
N THR A 121 20.07 -3.01 -3.90
CA THR A 121 20.95 -3.71 -2.97
C THR A 121 20.48 -5.12 -2.60
N ILE A 122 19.23 -5.45 -2.94
CA ILE A 122 18.64 -6.77 -2.72
C ILE A 122 19.08 -7.68 -3.86
N ARG A 123 19.75 -8.79 -3.55
CA ARG A 123 20.12 -9.76 -4.58
C ARG A 123 18.90 -10.59 -4.93
N LEU A 124 18.75 -10.96 -6.21
CA LEU A 124 17.71 -11.91 -6.64
C LEU A 124 17.77 -13.23 -5.85
N ASP A 125 18.97 -13.65 -5.43
CA ASP A 125 19.18 -14.81 -4.56
C ASP A 125 18.48 -14.68 -3.19
N ASP A 126 18.28 -13.45 -2.67
CA ASP A 126 17.57 -13.19 -1.42
C ASP A 126 16.05 -13.37 -1.57
N LEU A 127 15.54 -13.37 -2.81
CA LEU A 127 14.13 -13.64 -3.14
C LEU A 127 13.85 -15.12 -3.36
N GLU A 128 14.87 -15.90 -3.75
CA GLU A 128 14.76 -17.33 -4.08
C GLU A 128 15.22 -18.26 -2.96
N ARG A 129 15.76 -17.71 -1.86
CA ARG A 129 16.38 -18.50 -0.80
C ARG A 129 15.41 -19.56 -0.24
N PRO A 130 15.72 -20.87 -0.35
CA PRO A 130 14.88 -21.91 0.24
C PRO A 130 14.84 -21.78 1.78
N PRO A 131 13.77 -22.28 2.44
CA PRO A 131 13.61 -22.22 3.90
C PRO A 131 14.78 -22.87 4.66
#